data_AF-A0AAP2CK25-F1
#
_entry.id   AF-A0AAP2CK25-F1
#
_cell.length_a   1.000
_cell.length_b   1.000
_cell.length_c   1.000
_cell.angle_alpha   90.00
_cell.angle_beta   90.00
_cell.angle_gamma   90.00
#
_symmetry.space_group_name_H-M   'P 1'
#
loop_
_entity.id
_entity.type
_entity.pdbx_description
1 polymer ?
#
loop_
_entity_poly.entity_id
_entity_poly.type
_entity_poly.pdbx_seq_one_letter_code
_entity_poly.pdbx_strand_id
1 'polypeptide(L)'
;MKNFPKNDIFKTPDGYFDRLPDEIMAKQNQKGKQVYLKALVGVAAALIIGFTVVFNLFRTEEPAFTASADMDEEIELLINSDYWQAEDILLLSDHPDDILDNLIAMEWDDYYLMDEMDEDWWY
;
A
#
# COMPACT_ATOMS: atom_id res chain seq x y z
N MET A 1 13.94 35.18 10.01
CA MET A 1 14.29 33.85 10.57
C MET A 1 14.62 34.01 12.05
N LYS A 2 13.97 33.25 12.95
CA LYS A 2 14.17 33.33 14.40
C LYS A 2 15.05 32.14 14.83
N ASN A 3 16.22 32.39 15.43
CA ASN A 3 17.18 31.36 15.83
C ASN A 3 16.70 30.62 17.09
N PHE A 4 16.64 29.29 17.06
CA PHE A 4 16.38 28.46 18.25
C PHE A 4 17.68 28.28 19.07
N PRO A 5 17.63 28.42 20.41
CA PRO A 5 18.82 28.25 21.24
C PRO A 5 19.23 26.77 21.29
N LYS A 6 20.46 26.47 20.88
CA LYS A 6 21.12 25.16 21.08
C LYS A 6 21.48 24.99 22.56
N ASN A 7 20.48 24.81 23.41
CA ASN A 7 20.72 24.32 24.76
C ASN A 7 20.73 22.80 24.68
N ASP A 8 21.81 22.18 25.15
CA ASP A 8 22.01 20.74 25.16
C ASP A 8 21.06 20.12 26.21
N ILE A 9 19.87 19.74 25.75
CA ILE A 9 18.78 19.19 26.58
C ILE A 9 19.02 17.71 26.95
N PHE A 10 20.09 17.09 26.45
CA PHE A 10 20.39 15.68 26.64
C PHE A 10 21.55 15.48 27.62
N LYS A 11 21.35 15.87 28.89
CA LYS A 11 22.22 15.42 29.98
C LYS A 11 21.59 14.24 30.71
N THR A 12 22.29 13.11 30.72
CA THR A 12 21.93 11.99 31.56
C THR A 12 22.16 12.35 33.03
N PRO A 13 21.26 11.95 33.95
CA PRO A 13 21.48 12.15 35.38
C PRO A 13 22.78 11.49 35.86
N ASP A 14 23.45 12.14 36.82
CA ASP A 14 24.68 11.60 37.41
C ASP A 14 24.41 10.23 38.05
N GLY A 15 25.23 9.25 37.70
CA GLY A 15 25.14 7.88 38.21
C GLY A 15 24.01 7.02 37.61
N TYR A 16 23.35 7.46 36.54
CA TYR A 16 22.31 6.67 35.85
C TYR A 16 22.84 5.32 35.37
N PHE A 17 24.00 5.31 34.71
CA PHE A 17 24.61 4.08 34.19
C PHE A 17 25.27 3.21 35.27
N ASP A 18 25.57 3.78 36.44
CA ASP A 18 26.16 3.03 37.55
C ASP A 18 25.12 2.15 38.25
N ARG A 19 23.85 2.60 38.32
CA ARG A 19 22.75 1.88 38.98
C ARG A 19 21.98 0.95 38.05
N LEU A 20 22.09 1.18 36.74
CA LEU A 20 21.36 0.44 35.72
C LEU A 20 21.60 -1.08 35.74
N PRO A 21 22.84 -1.60 35.93
CA PRO A 21 23.08 -3.05 35.94
C PRO A 21 22.33 -3.76 37.08
N ASP A 22 22.33 -3.16 38.26
CA ASP A 22 21.68 -3.71 39.45
C ASP A 22 20.16 -3.72 39.30
N GLU A 23 19.57 -2.67 38.73
CA GLU A 23 18.14 -2.59 38.45
C GLU A 23 17.68 -3.64 37.42
N ILE A 24 18.49 -3.89 36.39
CA ILE A 24 18.20 -4.91 35.37
C ILE A 24 18.26 -6.31 36.00
N MET A 25 19.27 -6.60 36.82
CA MET A 25 19.39 -7.89 37.51
C MET A 25 18.22 -8.13 38.48
N ALA A 26 17.79 -7.10 39.22
CA ALA A 26 16.66 -7.20 40.13
C ALA A 26 15.35 -7.56 39.41
N LYS A 27 15.13 -7.02 38.19
CA LYS A 27 13.96 -7.36 37.36
C LYS A 27 13.99 -8.78 36.80
N GLN A 28 15.17 -9.35 36.55
CA GLN A 28 15.29 -10.71 36.02
C GLN A 28 14.92 -11.79 37.06
N ASN A 29 15.19 -11.54 38.34
CA ASN A 29 14.96 -12.50 39.42
C ASN A 29 13.49 -12.59 39.91
N GLN A 30 12.57 -11.79 39.34
CA GLN A 30 11.14 -11.77 39.68
C GLN A 30 10.26 -12.63 38.76
N LYS A 31 10.82 -13.56 37.99
CA LYS A 31 10.03 -14.49 37.16
C LYS A 31 9.40 -15.57 38.05
N GLY A 32 8.15 -15.30 38.45
CA GLY A 32 7.33 -16.14 39.32
C GLY A 32 7.19 -17.59 38.84
N LYS A 33 7.10 -18.48 39.83
CA LYS A 33 6.84 -19.92 39.68
C LYS A 33 5.66 -20.17 38.73
N GLN A 34 5.93 -20.82 37.61
CA GLN A 34 4.89 -21.31 36.71
C GLN A 34 4.17 -22.49 37.38
N VAL A 35 2.86 -22.35 37.59
CA VAL A 35 1.99 -23.45 38.01
C VAL A 35 1.42 -24.09 36.76
N TYR A 36 1.68 -25.38 36.56
CA TYR A 36 1.14 -26.14 35.43
C TYR A 36 -0.34 -26.45 35.65
N LEU A 37 -1.22 -25.74 34.95
CA LEU A 37 -2.62 -26.15 34.78
C LEU A 37 -2.72 -27.09 33.58
N LYS A 38 -2.75 -28.40 33.84
CA LYS A 38 -3.23 -29.37 32.85
C LYS A 38 -4.75 -29.32 32.82
N ALA A 39 -5.31 -28.59 31.87
CA ALA A 39 -6.72 -28.69 31.51
C ALA A 39 -6.88 -28.55 29.99
N LEU A 40 -7.83 -29.33 29.46
CA LEU A 40 -8.37 -29.33 28.09
C LEU A 40 -7.64 -30.16 27.02
N VAL A 41 -7.79 -31.49 27.10
CA VAL A 41 -7.68 -32.43 25.96
C VAL A 41 -8.92 -32.33 25.02
N GLY A 42 -9.56 -31.15 24.94
CA GLY A 42 -10.87 -30.99 24.30
C GLY A 42 -10.99 -29.88 23.26
N VAL A 43 -9.87 -29.31 22.77
CA VAL A 43 -9.90 -28.18 21.80
C VAL A 43 -9.25 -28.55 20.47
N ALA A 44 -8.59 -29.72 20.36
CA ALA A 44 -7.80 -30.04 19.17
C ALA A 44 -8.63 -30.08 17.87
N ALA A 45 -9.85 -30.65 17.88
CA ALA A 45 -10.67 -30.72 16.66
C ALA A 45 -11.25 -29.36 16.25
N ALA A 46 -11.67 -28.53 17.22
CA ALA A 46 -12.19 -27.18 16.95
C ALA A 46 -11.08 -26.24 16.47
N LEU A 47 -9.86 -26.40 16.98
CA LEU A 47 -8.69 -25.69 16.47
C LEU A 47 -8.30 -26.18 15.08
N ILE A 48 -8.39 -27.47 14.77
CA ILE A 48 -8.08 -27.94 13.42
C ILE A 48 -9.10 -27.42 12.41
N ILE A 49 -10.40 -27.50 12.68
CA ILE A 49 -11.43 -26.98 11.75
C ILE A 49 -11.35 -25.46 11.67
N GLY A 50 -11.22 -24.77 12.82
CA GLY A 50 -11.08 -23.32 12.88
C GLY A 50 -9.81 -22.83 12.19
N PHE A 51 -8.68 -23.48 12.42
CA PHE A 51 -7.42 -23.17 11.73
C PHE A 51 -7.51 -23.53 10.25
N THR A 52 -8.21 -24.58 9.84
CA THR A 52 -8.38 -24.90 8.40
C THR A 52 -9.25 -23.85 7.71
N VAL A 53 -10.35 -23.40 8.33
CA VAL A 53 -11.22 -22.33 7.80
C VAL A 53 -10.50 -21.00 7.80
N VAL A 54 -9.82 -20.65 8.89
CA VAL A 54 -9.02 -19.41 9.00
C VAL A 54 -7.85 -19.45 8.02
N PHE A 55 -7.11 -20.54 7.92
CA PHE A 55 -6.01 -20.72 6.97
C PHE A 55 -6.50 -20.73 5.52
N ASN A 56 -7.70 -21.23 5.25
CA ASN A 56 -8.33 -21.14 3.93
C ASN A 56 -8.82 -19.71 3.61
N LEU A 57 -9.28 -18.95 4.62
CA LEU A 57 -9.62 -17.52 4.50
C LEU A 57 -8.38 -16.63 4.34
N PHE A 58 -7.25 -17.03 4.92
CA PHE A 58 -5.93 -16.38 4.77
C PHE A 58 -5.11 -16.91 3.59
N ARG A 59 -5.62 -17.91 2.84
CA ARG A 59 -5.14 -18.15 1.49
C ARG A 59 -5.71 -17.03 0.65
N THR A 60 -4.93 -15.97 0.48
CA THR A 60 -4.94 -15.27 -0.79
C THR A 60 -4.79 -16.37 -1.83
N GLU A 61 -5.85 -16.64 -2.59
CA GLU A 61 -5.63 -17.12 -3.94
C GLU A 61 -4.60 -16.14 -4.48
N GLU A 62 -3.41 -16.62 -4.85
CA GLU A 62 -2.52 -15.83 -5.71
C GLU A 62 -3.48 -15.25 -6.75
N PRO A 63 -3.73 -13.92 -6.77
CA PRO A 63 -4.52 -13.40 -7.86
C PRO A 63 -3.75 -13.92 -9.06
N ALA A 64 -4.40 -14.78 -9.86
CA ALA A 64 -3.88 -15.06 -11.18
C ALA A 64 -3.72 -13.67 -11.73
N PHE A 65 -2.48 -13.17 -11.79
CA PHE A 65 -2.20 -11.77 -11.97
C PHE A 65 -2.68 -11.47 -13.38
N THR A 66 -3.95 -11.11 -13.48
CA THR A 66 -4.50 -10.38 -14.59
C THR A 66 -3.95 -9.00 -14.35
N ALA A 67 -2.65 -8.86 -14.67
CA ALA A 67 -1.85 -7.66 -14.52
C ALA A 67 -2.63 -6.43 -14.93
N SER A 68 -3.41 -6.57 -15.99
CA SER A 68 -4.24 -5.55 -16.58
C SER A 68 -5.33 -5.02 -15.64
N ALA A 69 -6.08 -5.87 -14.92
CA ALA A 69 -7.29 -5.42 -14.23
C ALA A 69 -7.03 -4.61 -12.96
N ASP A 70 -6.04 -5.01 -12.15
CA ASP A 70 -5.65 -4.26 -10.94
C ASP A 70 -4.86 -2.99 -11.29
N MET A 71 -4.08 -3.01 -12.38
CA MET A 71 -3.31 -1.85 -12.82
C MET A 71 -4.21 -0.72 -13.33
N ASP A 72 -5.26 -1.05 -14.09
CA ASP A 72 -6.19 -0.04 -14.60
C ASP A 72 -6.92 0.69 -13.45
N GLU A 73 -7.33 -0.03 -12.40
CA GLU A 73 -7.98 0.55 -11.21
C GLU A 73 -7.02 1.48 -10.44
N GLU A 74 -5.76 1.07 -10.26
CA GLU A 74 -4.75 1.90 -9.59
C GLU A 74 -4.43 3.17 -10.39
N ILE A 75 -4.30 3.05 -11.72
CA ILE A 75 -4.05 4.19 -12.61
C ILE A 75 -5.19 5.21 -12.50
N GLU A 76 -6.44 4.77 -12.55
CA GLU A 76 -7.61 5.65 -12.44
C GLU A 76 -7.67 6.34 -11.05
N LEU A 77 -7.37 5.61 -9.98
CA LEU A 77 -7.31 6.16 -8.62
C LEU A 77 -6.23 7.24 -8.48
N LEU A 78 -5.07 7.01 -9.10
CA LEU A 78 -3.92 7.93 -9.09
C LEU A 78 -4.19 9.20 -9.92
N ILE A 79 -4.84 9.09 -11.08
CA ILE A 79 -5.32 10.22 -11.87
C ILE A 79 -6.33 11.05 -11.06
N ASN A 80 -7.33 10.39 -10.45
CA ASN A 80 -8.36 11.06 -9.64
C ASN A 80 -7.79 11.74 -8.38
N SER A 81 -6.66 11.25 -7.87
CA SER A 81 -5.95 11.85 -6.74
C SER A 81 -5.13 13.09 -7.10
N ASP A 82 -5.13 13.52 -8.37
CA ASP A 82 -4.32 14.60 -8.93
C ASP A 82 -2.80 14.34 -8.78
N TYR A 83 -2.42 13.07 -8.59
CA TYR A 83 -1.02 12.66 -8.43
C TYR A 83 -0.35 12.37 -9.78
N TRP A 84 -1.11 11.94 -10.78
CA TRP A 84 -0.64 11.82 -12.16
C TRP A 84 -1.34 12.86 -13.03
N GLN A 85 -0.56 13.80 -13.55
CA GLN A 85 -1.04 14.69 -14.60
C GLN A 85 -0.80 14.06 -15.98
N ALA A 86 -1.49 14.57 -17.02
CA ALA A 86 -1.37 14.02 -18.37
C ALA A 86 0.07 14.07 -18.89
N GLU A 87 0.83 15.10 -18.48
CA GLU A 87 2.23 15.30 -18.83
C GLU A 87 3.13 14.21 -18.21
N ASP A 88 2.86 13.80 -16.97
CA ASP A 88 3.64 12.77 -16.28
C ASP A 88 3.45 11.39 -16.90
N ILE A 89 2.23 11.08 -17.34
CA ILE A 89 1.91 9.82 -18.06
C ILE A 89 2.66 9.76 -19.39
N LEU A 90 2.73 10.89 -20.11
CA LEU A 90 3.45 10.98 -21.38
C LEU A 90 4.98 10.82 -21.19
N LEU A 91 5.54 11.30 -20.08
CA LEU A 91 6.96 11.15 -19.77
C LEU A 91 7.38 9.70 -19.45
N LEU A 92 6.44 8.84 -19.04
CA LEU A 92 6.70 7.43 -18.79
C LEU A 92 6.74 6.60 -20.08
N SER A 93 6.08 7.08 -21.15
CA SER A 93 6.02 6.37 -22.43
C SER A 93 7.34 6.50 -23.19
N ASP A 94 7.83 5.41 -23.77
CA ASP A 94 9.02 5.41 -24.63
C ASP A 94 8.81 6.25 -25.92
N HIS A 95 7.56 6.36 -26.38
CA HIS A 95 7.18 7.08 -27.60
C HIS A 95 5.89 7.89 -27.37
N PRO A 96 5.97 9.07 -26.74
CA PRO A 96 4.79 9.90 -26.45
C PRO A 96 4.16 10.51 -27.70
N ASP A 97 4.96 10.82 -28.73
CA ASP A 97 4.48 11.40 -29.98
C ASP A 97 3.50 10.47 -30.71
N ASP A 98 3.77 9.15 -30.71
CA ASP A 98 2.90 8.15 -31.31
C ASP A 98 1.52 8.11 -30.63
N ILE A 99 1.47 8.29 -29.30
CA ILE A 99 0.23 8.32 -28.53
C ILE A 99 -0.59 9.57 -28.90
N LEU A 100 0.08 10.73 -28.99
CA LEU A 100 -0.56 11.99 -29.36
C LEU A 100 -1.08 11.96 -30.80
N ASP A 101 -0.30 11.41 -31.73
CA ASP A 101 -0.71 11.26 -33.13
C ASP A 101 -1.95 10.35 -33.26
N ASN A 102 -1.98 9.24 -32.52
CA ASN A 102 -3.15 8.36 -32.49
C ASN A 102 -4.39 9.03 -31.86
N LEU A 103 -4.21 9.81 -30.79
CA LEU A 103 -5.29 10.56 -30.16
C LEU A 103 -5.86 11.62 -31.10
N ILE A 104 -5.00 12.39 -31.77
CA ILE A 104 -5.41 13.40 -32.76
C ILE A 104 -6.13 12.72 -33.92
N ALA A 105 -5.60 11.62 -34.45
CA ALA A 105 -6.24 10.89 -35.54
C ALA A 105 -7.65 10.40 -35.14
N MET A 106 -7.81 9.87 -33.92
CA MET A 106 -9.10 9.40 -33.42
C MET A 106 -10.11 10.54 -33.22
N GLU A 107 -9.67 11.67 -32.66
CA GLU A 107 -10.52 12.87 -32.48
C GLU A 107 -11.01 13.39 -33.84
N TRP A 108 -10.11 13.48 -34.83
CA TRP A 108 -10.46 14.00 -36.15
C TRP A 108 -11.28 13.01 -36.98
N ASP A 109 -11.07 11.70 -36.84
CA ASP A 109 -11.89 10.65 -37.47
C ASP A 109 -13.37 10.78 -37.08
N ASP A 110 -13.67 11.04 -35.82
CA ASP A 110 -15.04 11.27 -35.33
C ASP A 110 -15.67 12.52 -35.97
N TYR A 111 -14.91 13.62 -36.11
CA TYR A 111 -15.39 14.83 -36.81
C TYR A 111 -15.65 14.58 -38.31
N TYR A 112 -14.80 13.83 -39.00
CA TYR A 112 -15.00 13.51 -40.42
C TYR A 112 -16.23 12.62 -40.63
N LEU A 113 -16.49 11.65 -39.75
CA LEU A 113 -17.69 10.80 -39.80
C LEU A 113 -18.99 11.59 -39.56
N MET A 114 -18.96 12.63 -38.71
CA MET A 114 -20.10 13.53 -38.51
C MET A 114 -20.36 14.44 -39.72
N ASP A 115 -19.31 15.02 -40.32
CA ASP A 115 -19.43 15.93 -41.47
C ASP A 115 -19.93 15.18 -42.72
N GLU A 116 -19.48 13.93 -42.93
CA GLU A 116 -19.93 13.06 -44.04
C GLU A 116 -21.40 12.62 -43.87
N MET A 117 -21.87 12.39 -42.64
CA MET A 117 -23.29 12.12 -42.35
C MET A 117 -24.21 13.35 -42.56
N ASP A 118 -23.72 14.55 -42.29
CA ASP A 118 -24.47 15.80 -42.48
C ASP A 118 -24.53 16.20 -43.96
N GLU A 119 -23.50 15.92 -44.77
CA GLU A 119 -23.52 16.15 -46.22
C GLU A 119 -24.50 15.22 -46.97
N ASP A 120 -24.64 13.96 -46.54
CA ASP A 120 -25.60 12.99 -47.10
C ASP A 120 -27.07 13.28 -46.74
N TRP A 121 -27.34 14.19 -45.79
CA TRP A 121 -28.70 14.62 -45.41
C TRP A 121 -29.28 15.74 -46.30
N TRP A 122 -28.46 16.35 -47.16
CA TRP A 122 -28.87 17.45 -48.05
C TRP A 122 -29.07 17.04 -49.52
N TYR A 123 -29.18 15.74 -49.82
CA TYR A 123 -29.58 15.21 -51.14
C TYR A 123 -30.92 14.44 -51.13
#